data_AF-A0A971KZM3-F1
#
_entry.id   AF-A0A971KZM3-F1
#
_cell.length_a   1.000
_cell.length_b   1.000
_cell.length_c   1.000
_cell.angle_alpha   90.00
_cell.angle_beta   90.00
_cell.angle_gamma   90.00
#
_symmetry.space_group_name_H-M   'P 1'
#
loop_
_entity.id
_entity.type
_entity.pdbx_description
1 polymer ?
#
loop_
_entity_poly.entity_id
_entity_poly.type
_entity_poly.pdbx_seq_one_letter_code
_entity_poly.pdbx_strand_id
1 'polypeptide(L)'
;MKAKKIWALVLVICMVFASAACGSSSRDDDDDDRSSRKTARDKEGDNDKDEAGLLPGLADLGKDDGKKDDRDDRDDGEVRSDRDNREDEDTLSGRDDWDDQDTGSDTEPGVVYEDSDVTIHKAQLPEGYPEDKFPFMEGTTIEGSYRDNSRPTASFAVFCSVSAPFDEVSAYYANFLAQNATWEAQSAPGIDYFKGTCFGYEFQIQIVADTTSDEKTSVTIILEEAMSADAALAELDVYNLPTGYPEDLFPIIDNHAISHSTKSVYRDETTEQTSYHLEIYTTHTLDEVLAFYEEVLGDISDMDLMTDEISFDFSGHANGYDFDIRANKEVVDGAELIYYTLDLQYTSDN
;
A
#
# COMPACT_ATOMS: atom_id res chain seq x y z
N MET A 1 -18.97 -22.20 -19.45
CA MET A 1 -18.50 -22.01 -18.05
C MET A 1 -17.20 -21.19 -17.95
N LYS A 2 -16.19 -21.38 -18.82
CA LYS A 2 -14.87 -20.71 -18.73
C LYS A 2 -14.90 -19.19 -18.49
N ALA A 3 -15.72 -18.42 -19.22
CA ALA A 3 -15.75 -16.95 -19.13
C ALA A 3 -15.92 -16.37 -17.70
N LYS A 4 -16.66 -17.05 -16.80
CA LYS A 4 -16.82 -16.58 -15.41
C LYS A 4 -15.52 -16.65 -14.59
N LYS A 5 -14.59 -17.55 -14.91
CA LYS A 5 -13.27 -17.60 -14.26
C LYS A 5 -12.35 -16.47 -14.74
N ILE A 6 -12.42 -16.11 -16.02
CA ILE A 6 -11.64 -14.98 -16.58
C ILE A 6 -12.10 -13.66 -15.96
N TRP A 7 -13.42 -13.44 -15.84
CA TRP A 7 -13.95 -12.27 -15.13
C TRP A 7 -13.58 -12.24 -13.64
N ALA A 8 -13.48 -13.40 -12.97
CA ALA A 8 -12.99 -13.45 -11.60
C ALA A 8 -11.49 -13.09 -11.50
N LEU A 9 -10.66 -13.57 -12.44
CA LEU A 9 -9.23 -13.22 -12.51
C LEU A 9 -9.03 -11.71 -12.71
N VAL A 10 -9.78 -11.10 -13.63
CA VAL A 10 -9.76 -9.64 -13.86
C VAL A 10 -10.24 -8.88 -12.62
N LEU A 11 -11.24 -9.38 -11.89
CA LEU A 11 -11.69 -8.76 -10.63
C LEU A 11 -10.65 -8.86 -9.50
N VAL A 12 -9.86 -9.93 -9.43
CA VAL A 12 -8.72 -10.04 -8.50
C VAL A 12 -7.64 -9.02 -8.86
N ILE A 13 -7.29 -8.90 -10.15
CA ILE A 13 -6.35 -7.89 -10.65
C ILE A 13 -6.84 -6.47 -10.29
N CYS A 14 -8.12 -6.16 -10.52
CA CYS A 14 -8.71 -4.89 -10.12
C CYS A 14 -8.72 -4.65 -8.61
N MET A 15 -8.82 -5.69 -7.77
CA MET A 15 -8.72 -5.53 -6.31
C MET A 15 -7.30 -5.21 -5.86
N VAL A 16 -6.28 -5.85 -6.43
CA VAL A 16 -4.87 -5.56 -6.13
C VAL A 16 -4.53 -4.10 -6.45
N PHE A 17 -4.94 -3.59 -7.62
CA PHE A 17 -4.75 -2.18 -7.98
C PHE A 17 -5.61 -1.20 -7.15
N ALA A 18 -6.79 -1.60 -6.66
CA ALA A 18 -7.63 -0.75 -5.82
C ALA A 18 -6.98 -0.44 -4.45
N SER A 19 -6.21 -1.38 -3.89
CA SER A 19 -5.44 -1.17 -2.66
C SER A 19 -4.33 -0.12 -2.81
N ALA A 20 -3.73 0.01 -3.99
CA ALA A 20 -2.67 0.99 -4.27
C ALA A 20 -3.19 2.39 -4.61
N ALA A 21 -4.48 2.53 -4.95
CA ALA A 21 -5.07 3.78 -5.44
C ALA A 21 -6.00 4.50 -4.44
N CYS A 22 -6.05 4.05 -3.18
CA CYS A 22 -6.89 4.63 -2.12
C CYS A 22 -6.08 5.14 -0.90
N GLY A 23 -4.83 5.54 -1.11
CA GLY A 23 -4.07 6.37 -0.17
C GLY A 23 -4.40 7.85 -0.34
N SER A 24 -4.83 8.51 0.73
CA SER A 24 -5.03 9.96 0.86
C SER A 24 -5.81 10.70 -0.25
N SER A 25 -7.11 10.90 -0.03
CA SER A 25 -7.78 12.15 -0.46
C SER A 25 -8.74 12.63 0.64
N SER A 26 -8.20 13.36 1.61
CA SER A 26 -8.95 14.13 2.60
C SER A 26 -8.51 15.59 2.54
N ARG A 27 -9.45 16.48 2.92
CA ARG A 27 -9.45 17.95 2.81
C ARG A 27 -10.06 18.56 1.55
N ASP A 28 -11.00 19.51 1.68
CA ASP A 28 -11.93 19.73 2.81
C ASP A 28 -13.42 19.66 2.35
N ASP A 29 -14.28 20.68 2.19
CA ASP A 29 -14.21 22.15 2.33
C ASP A 29 -15.41 22.64 3.20
N ASP A 30 -15.47 23.94 3.52
CA ASP A 30 -16.50 24.58 4.38
C ASP A 30 -17.92 24.74 3.77
N ASP A 31 -18.95 24.86 4.63
CA ASP A 31 -19.75 26.10 4.69
C ASP A 31 -20.55 26.29 6.02
N ASP A 32 -20.85 27.55 6.37
CA ASP A 32 -21.49 28.08 7.61
C ASP A 32 -22.80 27.38 8.09
N ASP A 33 -23.24 27.41 9.37
CA ASP A 33 -23.47 28.59 10.24
C ASP A 33 -23.96 28.19 11.68
N ARG A 34 -23.94 29.15 12.63
CA ARG A 34 -24.90 29.37 13.74
C ARG A 34 -24.99 28.40 14.95
N SER A 35 -24.20 28.77 15.98
CA SER A 35 -24.70 29.20 17.32
C SER A 35 -25.81 28.39 18.04
N SER A 36 -25.46 27.65 19.10
CA SER A 36 -25.91 27.88 20.50
C SER A 36 -25.40 26.80 21.48
N ARG A 37 -25.34 26.91 22.82
CA ARG A 37 -25.24 27.98 23.84
C ARG A 37 -25.64 27.34 25.20
N LYS A 38 -24.68 27.06 26.11
CA LYS A 38 -24.88 26.53 27.49
C LYS A 38 -25.32 25.04 27.55
N THR A 39 -25.19 24.29 28.66
CA THR A 39 -24.90 24.67 30.07
C THR A 39 -24.07 23.58 30.78
N ALA A 40 -23.29 23.92 31.81
CA ALA A 40 -22.61 22.97 32.68
C ALA A 40 -23.51 22.42 33.81
N ARG A 41 -23.26 21.17 34.25
CA ARG A 41 -23.57 20.53 35.56
C ARG A 41 -23.54 18.98 35.43
N ASP A 42 -23.28 18.18 36.47
CA ASP A 42 -22.59 18.37 37.77
C ASP A 42 -22.31 16.95 38.34
N LYS A 43 -21.11 16.74 38.91
CA LYS A 43 -20.77 15.73 39.96
C LYS A 43 -20.74 14.22 39.67
N GLU A 44 -19.69 13.62 40.23
CA GLU A 44 -19.51 12.19 40.52
C GLU A 44 -20.49 11.67 41.59
N GLY A 45 -20.60 10.34 41.71
CA GLY A 45 -21.28 9.67 42.81
C GLY A 45 -21.15 8.15 42.73
N ASP A 46 -20.37 7.55 43.62
CA ASP A 46 -20.17 6.09 43.73
C ASP A 46 -21.48 5.35 44.04
N ASN A 47 -21.68 4.14 43.48
CA ASN A 47 -21.29 2.89 44.17
C ASN A 47 -21.80 1.59 43.51
N ASP A 48 -20.91 0.58 43.50
CA ASP A 48 -21.14 -0.83 43.83
C ASP A 48 -22.28 -1.69 43.22
N LYS A 49 -21.82 -2.80 42.59
CA LYS A 49 -22.23 -4.22 42.80
C LYS A 49 -23.19 -4.98 41.84
N ASP A 50 -22.55 -5.96 41.19
CA ASP A 50 -22.81 -7.41 41.24
C ASP A 50 -23.95 -8.09 40.43
N GLU A 51 -23.50 -9.02 39.57
CA GLU A 51 -23.97 -10.40 39.35
C GLU A 51 -25.15 -10.78 38.41
N ALA A 52 -24.87 -11.82 37.61
CA ALA A 52 -25.72 -12.83 36.95
C ALA A 52 -26.96 -12.44 36.10
N GLY A 53 -26.98 -12.85 34.81
CA GLY A 53 -28.13 -12.57 33.93
C GLY A 53 -28.26 -13.26 32.55
N LEU A 54 -27.83 -14.53 32.37
CA LEU A 54 -28.30 -15.49 31.34
C LEU A 54 -28.50 -15.05 29.85
N LEU A 55 -27.68 -15.63 28.96
CA LEU A 55 -28.02 -15.93 27.54
C LEU A 55 -29.14 -17.01 27.46
N PRO A 56 -29.74 -17.36 26.28
CA PRO A 56 -29.48 -16.89 24.91
C PRO A 56 -30.72 -16.53 24.06
N GLY A 57 -30.47 -15.93 22.88
CA GLY A 57 -30.92 -16.43 21.55
C GLY A 57 -32.41 -16.54 21.18
N LEU A 58 -32.73 -16.07 19.96
CA LEU A 58 -33.89 -16.54 19.19
C LEU A 58 -33.59 -16.39 17.69
N ALA A 59 -33.89 -17.43 16.91
CA ALA A 59 -33.65 -17.48 15.48
C ALA A 59 -34.84 -18.14 14.75
N ASP A 60 -35.04 -17.69 13.51
CA ASP A 60 -35.78 -18.36 12.43
C ASP A 60 -37.31 -18.56 12.60
N LEU A 61 -37.93 -19.00 11.49
CA LEU A 61 -39.35 -19.29 11.24
C LEU A 61 -40.25 -18.04 11.06
N GLY A 62 -41.19 -18.01 10.11
CA GLY A 62 -41.54 -19.04 9.13
C GLY A 62 -42.55 -18.50 8.09
N LYS A 63 -42.92 -19.30 7.10
CA LYS A 63 -43.70 -18.86 5.92
C LYS A 63 -45.23 -18.96 6.05
N ASP A 64 -45.86 -18.31 5.06
CA ASP A 64 -46.99 -18.77 4.22
C ASP A 64 -48.44 -18.34 4.52
N ASP A 65 -49.17 -18.25 3.40
CA ASP A 65 -50.62 -18.27 3.15
C ASP A 65 -51.56 -17.16 3.68
N GLY A 66 -52.15 -16.43 2.73
CA GLY A 66 -53.35 -15.59 2.94
C GLY A 66 -53.76 -14.77 1.71
N LYS A 67 -54.90 -15.09 1.07
CA LYS A 67 -55.51 -14.32 -0.04
C LYS A 67 -56.72 -13.51 0.44
N LYS A 68 -57.17 -12.57 -0.43
CA LYS A 68 -58.48 -11.90 -0.51
C LYS A 68 -58.59 -10.57 0.23
N ASP A 69 -59.38 -9.60 -0.22
CA ASP A 69 -60.02 -9.32 -1.53
C ASP A 69 -60.33 -7.79 -1.57
N ASP A 70 -61.09 -7.34 -2.58
CA ASP A 70 -61.67 -5.99 -2.75
C ASP A 70 -60.71 -4.88 -3.25
N ARG A 71 -60.98 -4.07 -4.30
CA ARG A 71 -62.17 -3.54 -5.04
C ARG A 71 -62.51 -2.08 -4.70
N ASP A 72 -62.94 -1.23 -5.65
CA ASP A 72 -62.90 -1.35 -7.14
C ASP A 72 -61.84 -0.36 -7.72
N ASP A 73 -62.04 0.80 -8.35
CA ASP A 73 -63.22 1.45 -8.96
C ASP A 73 -62.80 2.55 -9.99
N ARG A 74 -62.77 2.21 -11.30
CA ARG A 74 -62.91 3.13 -12.48
C ARG A 74 -61.77 4.14 -12.79
N ASP A 75 -61.68 4.82 -13.95
CA ASP A 75 -62.27 4.82 -15.32
C ASP A 75 -61.24 5.56 -16.22
N ASP A 76 -61.16 5.53 -17.57
CA ASP A 76 -61.79 4.85 -18.72
C ASP A 76 -60.76 4.96 -19.91
N GLY A 77 -60.94 4.29 -21.07
CA GLY A 77 -59.99 4.41 -22.19
C GLY A 77 -60.14 3.52 -23.44
N GLU A 78 -61.35 3.30 -23.97
CA GLU A 78 -61.52 2.76 -25.34
C GLU A 78 -61.08 3.81 -26.42
N VAL A 79 -60.92 3.55 -27.74
CA VAL A 79 -61.46 2.52 -28.67
C VAL A 79 -60.45 2.19 -29.80
N ARG A 80 -60.60 1.02 -30.40
CA ARG A 80 -59.95 0.51 -31.64
C ARG A 80 -60.19 1.39 -32.89
N SER A 81 -59.36 1.21 -33.93
CA SER A 81 -59.85 0.99 -35.31
C SER A 81 -58.79 0.31 -36.19
N ASP A 82 -59.22 -0.37 -37.26
CA ASP A 82 -58.42 -1.29 -38.08
C ASP A 82 -58.05 -0.73 -39.48
N ARG A 83 -57.03 -1.35 -40.11
CA ARG A 83 -56.77 -1.42 -41.57
C ARG A 83 -56.29 -0.13 -42.29
N ASP A 84 -55.61 -0.20 -43.45
CA ASP A 84 -55.27 -1.34 -44.32
C ASP A 84 -53.88 -1.23 -44.97
N ASN A 85 -53.23 -2.40 -45.10
CA ASN A 85 -52.32 -2.88 -46.16
C ASN A 85 -51.51 -1.91 -47.07
N ARG A 86 -50.18 -2.08 -47.09
CA ARG A 86 -49.31 -1.95 -48.29
C ARG A 86 -48.00 -2.73 -48.14
N GLU A 87 -47.48 -3.22 -49.26
CA GLU A 87 -46.23 -3.98 -49.34
C GLU A 87 -44.98 -3.09 -49.33
N ASP A 88 -43.86 -3.54 -48.71
CA ASP A 88 -42.64 -3.96 -49.44
C ASP A 88 -41.41 -4.20 -48.51
N GLU A 89 -40.56 -5.13 -48.96
CA GLU A 89 -39.12 -5.39 -48.68
C GLU A 89 -38.57 -5.69 -47.25
N ASP A 90 -37.83 -6.81 -47.23
CA ASP A 90 -36.63 -7.20 -46.47
C ASP A 90 -36.60 -7.39 -44.94
N THR A 91 -36.52 -8.68 -44.57
CA THR A 91 -36.29 -9.20 -43.22
C THR A 91 -34.81 -9.27 -42.83
N LEU A 92 -34.47 -8.65 -41.71
CA LEU A 92 -33.64 -9.19 -40.61
C LEU A 92 -32.71 -10.38 -40.95
N SER A 93 -31.40 -10.14 -41.10
CA SER A 93 -30.34 -10.86 -40.34
C SER A 93 -28.93 -10.33 -40.61
N GLY A 94 -28.58 -9.20 -40.00
CA GLY A 94 -27.17 -8.82 -39.83
C GLY A 94 -26.49 -9.71 -38.78
N ARG A 95 -26.05 -10.90 -39.20
CA ARG A 95 -25.05 -11.69 -38.48
C ARG A 95 -23.75 -11.58 -39.28
N ASP A 96 -22.83 -10.77 -38.80
CA ASP A 96 -21.48 -10.74 -39.33
C ASP A 96 -20.77 -12.03 -38.93
N ASP A 97 -20.24 -12.75 -39.91
CA ASP A 97 -19.46 -13.96 -39.67
C ASP A 97 -18.16 -13.60 -38.93
N TRP A 98 -18.08 -14.03 -37.67
CA TRP A 98 -16.78 -14.16 -37.01
C TRP A 98 -16.19 -15.48 -37.46
N ASP A 99 -15.27 -15.40 -38.43
CA ASP A 99 -14.55 -16.55 -38.97
C ASP A 99 -14.00 -17.44 -37.85
N ASP A 100 -14.15 -18.75 -38.04
CA ASP A 100 -13.81 -19.80 -37.07
C ASP A 100 -12.27 -19.92 -36.99
N GLN A 101 -11.64 -19.00 -36.24
CA GLN A 101 -10.20 -19.04 -35.97
C GLN A 101 -9.87 -20.28 -35.14
N ASP A 102 -9.35 -21.29 -35.84
CA ASP A 102 -8.79 -22.54 -35.35
C ASP A 102 -8.05 -22.36 -34.02
N THR A 103 -8.74 -22.64 -32.90
CA THR A 103 -8.18 -22.51 -31.57
C THR A 103 -7.24 -23.69 -31.30
N GLY A 104 -6.01 -23.55 -31.82
CA GLY A 104 -4.90 -24.46 -31.55
C GLY A 104 -4.75 -24.75 -30.05
N SER A 105 -4.38 -26.00 -29.74
CA SER A 105 -4.58 -26.64 -28.43
C SER A 105 -4.46 -25.72 -27.22
N ASP A 106 -5.57 -25.58 -26.47
CA ASP A 106 -5.79 -24.68 -25.33
C ASP A 106 -4.94 -25.02 -24.07
N THR A 107 -3.78 -25.65 -24.25
CA THR A 107 -3.02 -26.40 -23.24
C THR A 107 -1.50 -26.19 -23.28
N GLU A 108 -0.92 -25.64 -24.35
CA GLU A 108 0.54 -25.48 -24.44
C GLU A 108 1.01 -24.30 -23.55
N PRO A 109 2.15 -24.43 -22.83
CA PRO A 109 2.81 -23.31 -22.17
C PRO A 109 3.36 -22.31 -23.19
N GLY A 110 3.38 -21.02 -22.84
CA GLY A 110 3.85 -19.99 -23.75
C GLY A 110 3.58 -18.57 -23.27
N VAL A 111 3.91 -17.60 -24.13
CA VAL A 111 3.51 -16.20 -23.98
C VAL A 111 2.08 -16.03 -24.47
N VAL A 112 1.24 -15.36 -23.70
CA VAL A 112 -0.17 -15.07 -24.00
C VAL A 112 -0.36 -13.62 -24.44
N TYR A 113 0.48 -12.72 -23.92
CA TYR A 113 0.50 -11.30 -24.24
C TYR A 113 1.91 -10.75 -24.04
N GLU A 114 2.32 -9.82 -24.90
CA GLU A 114 3.63 -9.17 -24.88
C GLU A 114 3.49 -7.78 -25.52
N ASP A 115 3.92 -6.74 -24.81
CA ASP A 115 4.19 -5.41 -25.37
C ASP A 115 5.61 -4.93 -24.99
N SER A 116 5.87 -3.63 -24.93
CA SER A 116 7.21 -3.11 -24.57
C SER A 116 7.53 -3.23 -23.09
N ASP A 117 6.51 -3.35 -22.24
CA ASP A 117 6.61 -3.12 -20.80
C ASP A 117 6.22 -4.41 -20.03
N VAL A 118 5.20 -5.14 -20.50
CA VAL A 118 4.60 -6.30 -19.85
C VAL A 118 4.65 -7.56 -20.72
N THR A 119 5.05 -8.69 -20.12
CA THR A 119 4.94 -10.03 -20.73
C THR A 119 4.15 -10.97 -19.83
N ILE A 120 3.04 -11.54 -20.34
CA ILE A 120 2.18 -12.49 -19.62
C ILE A 120 2.40 -13.89 -20.16
N HIS A 121 2.70 -14.83 -19.27
CA HIS A 121 3.00 -16.23 -19.58
C HIS A 121 1.92 -17.18 -19.01
N LYS A 122 1.73 -18.32 -19.68
CA LYS A 122 0.87 -19.43 -19.24
C LYS A 122 1.73 -20.64 -18.90
N ALA A 123 1.50 -21.23 -17.73
CA ALA A 123 2.16 -22.46 -17.26
C ALA A 123 3.70 -22.47 -17.29
N GLN A 124 4.34 -21.31 -17.16
CA GLN A 124 5.80 -21.14 -17.05
C GLN A 124 6.12 -19.89 -16.21
N LEU A 125 7.36 -19.78 -15.71
CA LEU A 125 7.87 -18.56 -15.08
C LEU A 125 8.20 -17.49 -16.15
N PRO A 126 8.18 -16.19 -15.77
CA PRO A 126 8.66 -15.12 -16.64
C PRO A 126 10.21 -15.05 -16.60
N GLU A 127 10.82 -14.48 -17.63
CA GLU A 127 12.28 -14.37 -17.70
C GLU A 127 12.83 -13.43 -16.61
N GLY A 128 13.74 -13.95 -15.77
CA GLY A 128 14.35 -13.22 -14.66
C GLY A 128 13.72 -13.46 -13.29
N TYR A 129 12.68 -14.30 -13.17
CA TYR A 129 12.09 -14.61 -11.86
C TYR A 129 13.14 -15.23 -10.90
N PRO A 130 13.30 -14.70 -9.68
CA PRO A 130 14.37 -15.12 -8.76
C PRO A 130 14.02 -16.39 -7.96
N GLU A 131 13.91 -17.53 -8.65
CA GLU A 131 13.52 -18.83 -8.07
C GLU A 131 14.50 -19.34 -6.98
N ASP A 132 15.76 -18.88 -7.00
CA ASP A 132 16.78 -19.17 -5.98
C ASP A 132 16.55 -18.41 -4.66
N LYS A 133 15.93 -17.22 -4.74
CA LYS A 133 15.54 -16.39 -3.59
C LYS A 133 14.14 -16.72 -3.11
N PHE A 134 13.19 -16.92 -4.02
CA PHE A 134 11.78 -17.21 -3.76
C PHE A 134 11.37 -18.57 -4.36
N PRO A 135 11.75 -19.69 -3.71
CA PRO A 135 11.46 -21.03 -4.18
C PRO A 135 9.99 -21.41 -3.99
N PHE A 136 9.52 -22.35 -4.82
CA PHE A 136 8.19 -22.94 -4.72
C PHE A 136 8.19 -24.22 -3.88
N MET A 137 7.07 -24.49 -3.21
CA MET A 137 6.84 -25.76 -2.53
C MET A 137 6.80 -26.94 -3.52
N GLU A 138 7.25 -28.13 -3.10
CA GLU A 138 7.09 -29.35 -3.90
C GLU A 138 5.61 -29.62 -4.23
N GLY A 139 5.31 -30.05 -5.46
CA GLY A 139 3.93 -30.22 -5.93
C GLY A 139 3.24 -28.94 -6.41
N THR A 140 3.95 -27.81 -6.50
CA THR A 140 3.48 -26.59 -7.15
C THR A 140 3.37 -26.76 -8.67
N THR A 141 2.27 -26.28 -9.24
CA THR A 141 2.01 -26.12 -10.68
C THR A 141 1.76 -24.64 -10.97
N ILE A 142 2.52 -24.05 -11.88
CA ILE A 142 2.27 -22.68 -12.35
C ILE A 142 1.05 -22.70 -13.27
N GLU A 143 0.05 -21.86 -13.00
CA GLU A 143 -1.13 -21.70 -13.84
C GLU A 143 -0.87 -20.55 -14.86
N GLY A 144 -0.27 -19.46 -14.39
CA GLY A 144 0.22 -18.34 -15.21
C GLY A 144 1.14 -17.40 -14.43
N SER A 145 1.76 -16.46 -15.12
CA SER A 145 2.66 -15.46 -14.52
C SER A 145 2.77 -14.21 -15.40
N TYR A 146 3.35 -13.14 -14.90
CA TYR A 146 3.84 -12.04 -15.73
C TYR A 146 5.10 -11.39 -15.15
N ARG A 147 5.79 -10.64 -16.00
CA ARG A 147 6.77 -9.63 -15.63
C ARG A 147 6.32 -8.28 -16.17
N ASP A 148 6.51 -7.24 -15.37
CA ASP A 148 6.17 -5.85 -15.65
C ASP A 148 7.44 -4.99 -15.45
N ASN A 149 7.75 -4.16 -16.44
CA ASN A 149 8.90 -3.24 -16.47
C ASN A 149 8.44 -1.80 -16.77
N SER A 150 7.17 -1.46 -16.51
CA SER A 150 6.62 -0.11 -16.65
C SER A 150 7.14 0.87 -15.58
N ARG A 151 7.80 0.34 -14.53
CA ARG A 151 8.51 1.07 -13.48
C ARG A 151 10.04 0.99 -13.65
N PRO A 152 10.83 1.83 -12.95
CA PRO A 152 12.30 1.75 -12.98
C PRO A 152 12.89 0.41 -12.55
N THR A 153 12.19 -0.33 -11.68
CA THR A 153 12.55 -1.67 -11.20
C THR A 153 11.57 -2.72 -11.71
N ALA A 154 12.01 -3.98 -11.79
CA ALA A 154 11.19 -5.06 -12.34
C ALA A 154 10.17 -5.59 -11.31
N SER A 155 8.92 -5.77 -11.74
CA SER A 155 7.90 -6.50 -10.98
C SER A 155 7.61 -7.87 -11.61
N PHE A 156 7.34 -8.85 -10.77
CA PHE A 156 6.98 -10.21 -11.15
C PHE A 156 5.72 -10.65 -10.40
N ALA A 157 4.80 -11.33 -11.07
CA ALA A 157 3.71 -12.04 -10.41
C ALA A 157 3.61 -13.48 -10.92
N VAL A 158 3.42 -14.44 -10.01
CA VAL A 158 3.23 -15.86 -10.33
C VAL A 158 1.96 -16.35 -9.66
N PHE A 159 1.04 -16.86 -10.47
CA PHE A 159 -0.20 -17.51 -10.05
C PHE A 159 -0.01 -19.02 -10.19
N CYS A 160 0.04 -19.72 -9.06
CA CYS A 160 0.30 -21.14 -9.02
C CYS A 160 -0.69 -21.86 -8.11
N SER A 161 -0.67 -23.18 -8.16
CA SER A 161 -1.45 -24.01 -7.27
C SER A 161 -0.63 -25.21 -6.80
N VAL A 162 -0.78 -25.55 -5.52
CA VAL A 162 0.01 -26.57 -4.83
C VAL A 162 -0.88 -27.76 -4.55
N SER A 163 -0.37 -28.96 -4.82
CA SER A 163 -1.06 -30.24 -4.57
C SER A 163 -0.93 -30.66 -3.10
N ALA A 164 -1.23 -29.73 -2.18
CA ALA A 164 -1.14 -29.92 -0.73
C ALA A 164 -2.22 -29.08 0.00
N PRO A 165 -2.63 -29.48 1.22
CA PRO A 165 -3.63 -28.75 2.02
C PRO A 165 -3.15 -27.37 2.49
N PHE A 166 -4.10 -26.46 2.72
CA PHE A 166 -3.86 -25.06 3.08
C PHE A 166 -2.88 -24.88 4.26
N ASP A 167 -3.10 -25.60 5.37
CA ASP A 167 -2.24 -25.50 6.57
C ASP A 167 -0.77 -25.88 6.28
N GLU A 168 -0.54 -26.82 5.37
CA GLU A 168 0.81 -27.29 5.00
C GLU A 168 1.53 -26.25 4.12
N VAL A 169 0.80 -25.66 3.17
CA VAL A 169 1.31 -24.61 2.27
C VAL A 169 1.57 -23.31 3.03
N SER A 170 0.67 -22.91 3.94
CA SER A 170 0.86 -21.78 4.85
C SER A 170 2.09 -22.00 5.74
N ALA A 171 2.22 -23.17 6.36
CA ALA A 171 3.37 -23.51 7.17
C ALA A 171 4.69 -23.52 6.36
N TYR A 172 4.69 -23.96 5.10
CA TYR A 172 5.87 -23.90 4.23
C TYR A 172 6.37 -22.45 4.07
N TYR A 173 5.51 -21.54 3.59
CA TYR A 173 5.91 -20.16 3.33
C TYR A 173 6.21 -19.39 4.62
N ALA A 174 5.44 -19.58 5.70
CA ALA A 174 5.74 -18.95 7.00
C ALA A 174 7.10 -19.39 7.58
N ASN A 175 7.46 -20.67 7.47
CA ASN A 175 8.78 -21.15 7.89
C ASN A 175 9.91 -20.65 6.98
N PHE A 176 9.66 -20.49 5.67
CA PHE A 176 10.63 -19.88 4.75
C PHE A 176 10.87 -18.40 5.09
N LEU A 177 9.81 -17.60 5.27
CA LEU A 177 9.93 -16.18 5.59
C LEU A 177 10.59 -15.93 6.95
N ALA A 178 10.23 -16.71 7.99
CA ALA A 178 10.81 -16.60 9.32
C ALA A 178 12.33 -16.90 9.40
N GLN A 179 12.94 -17.40 8.33
CA GLN A 179 14.39 -17.62 8.24
C GLN A 179 15.11 -16.57 7.38
N ASN A 180 14.40 -15.77 6.58
CA ASN A 180 14.97 -15.01 5.48
C ASN A 180 14.47 -13.55 5.33
N ALA A 181 13.40 -13.16 6.03
CA ALA A 181 12.70 -11.89 5.81
C ALA A 181 12.30 -11.18 7.10
N THR A 182 12.13 -9.86 7.00
CA THR A 182 11.28 -9.08 7.91
C THR A 182 9.88 -9.04 7.29
N TRP A 183 8.86 -9.49 8.02
CA TRP A 183 7.52 -9.71 7.44
C TRP A 183 6.38 -9.57 8.45
N GLU A 184 5.19 -9.30 7.94
CA GLU A 184 3.92 -9.27 8.68
C GLU A 184 2.90 -10.24 8.05
N ALA A 185 1.89 -10.62 8.84
CA ALA A 185 0.87 -11.59 8.48
C ALA A 185 -0.55 -11.05 8.66
N GLN A 186 -1.44 -11.38 7.73
CA GLN A 186 -2.88 -11.18 7.85
C GLN A 186 -3.60 -12.49 7.50
N SER A 187 -4.39 -13.00 8.44
CA SER A 187 -5.03 -14.32 8.35
C SER A 187 -6.55 -14.23 8.45
N ALA A 188 -7.25 -15.01 7.63
CA ALA A 188 -8.69 -15.22 7.66
C ALA A 188 -9.00 -16.72 7.38
N PRO A 189 -10.24 -17.20 7.61
CA PRO A 189 -10.56 -18.61 7.43
C PRO A 189 -10.29 -19.11 5.99
N GLY A 190 -9.22 -19.89 5.81
CA GLY A 190 -8.77 -20.41 4.51
C GLY A 190 -8.03 -19.40 3.63
N ILE A 191 -7.56 -18.27 4.18
CA ILE A 191 -6.75 -17.27 3.50
C ILE A 191 -5.62 -16.82 4.44
N ASP A 192 -4.37 -16.96 4.00
CA ASP A 192 -3.23 -16.28 4.63
C ASP A 192 -2.60 -15.31 3.62
N TYR A 193 -2.13 -14.18 4.13
CA TYR A 193 -1.43 -13.16 3.36
C TYR A 193 -0.20 -12.70 4.12
N PHE A 194 0.96 -12.78 3.49
CA PHE A 194 2.24 -12.35 4.02
C PHE A 194 2.79 -11.22 3.15
N LYS A 195 3.34 -10.17 3.77
CA LYS A 195 4.12 -9.15 3.06
C LYS A 195 5.35 -8.74 3.86
N GLY A 196 6.37 -8.23 3.18
CA GLY A 196 7.63 -7.83 3.80
C GLY A 196 8.74 -7.63 2.79
N THR A 197 9.98 -7.60 3.28
CA THR A 197 11.19 -7.42 2.46
C THR A 197 12.20 -8.54 2.68
N CYS A 198 12.80 -9.05 1.60
CA CYS A 198 14.00 -9.88 1.63
C CYS A 198 14.72 -9.90 0.27
N PHE A 199 16.02 -10.19 0.29
CA PHE A 199 16.86 -10.44 -0.90
C PHE A 199 16.87 -9.34 -2.00
N GLY A 200 16.47 -8.10 -1.68
CA GLY A 200 16.33 -7.00 -2.65
C GLY A 200 14.95 -6.92 -3.32
N TYR A 201 13.91 -7.51 -2.73
CA TYR A 201 12.52 -7.40 -3.17
C TYR A 201 11.60 -7.02 -2.01
N GLU A 202 10.63 -6.17 -2.29
CA GLU A 202 9.36 -6.21 -1.57
C GLU A 202 8.56 -7.41 -2.10
N PHE A 203 7.92 -8.17 -1.21
CA PHE A 203 7.13 -9.33 -1.60
C PHE A 203 5.73 -9.31 -1.00
N GLN A 204 4.81 -9.97 -1.70
CA GLN A 204 3.48 -10.32 -1.22
C GLN A 204 3.20 -11.78 -1.59
N ILE A 205 2.84 -12.60 -0.61
CA ILE A 205 2.48 -14.01 -0.79
C ILE A 205 1.07 -14.21 -0.25
N GLN A 206 0.11 -14.46 -1.15
CA GLN A 206 -1.27 -14.81 -0.79
C GLN A 206 -1.50 -16.31 -0.98
N ILE A 207 -2.07 -16.96 0.03
CA ILE A 207 -2.36 -18.39 0.07
C ILE A 207 -3.87 -18.54 0.31
N VAL A 208 -4.55 -19.33 -0.53
CA VAL A 208 -6.02 -19.48 -0.50
C VAL A 208 -6.40 -20.95 -0.67
N ALA A 209 -7.16 -21.51 0.27
CA ALA A 209 -7.68 -22.87 0.19
C ALA A 209 -8.61 -23.05 -1.03
N ASP A 210 -8.48 -24.13 -1.80
CA ASP A 210 -9.38 -24.38 -2.94
C ASP A 210 -10.79 -24.74 -2.44
N THR A 211 -11.78 -23.92 -2.80
CA THR A 211 -13.20 -24.12 -2.44
C THR A 211 -13.83 -25.43 -2.94
N THR A 212 -13.11 -26.22 -3.74
CA THR A 212 -13.54 -27.48 -4.34
C THR A 212 -12.67 -28.70 -3.99
N SER A 213 -11.54 -28.53 -3.30
CA SER A 213 -10.67 -29.62 -2.86
C SER A 213 -9.82 -29.22 -1.66
N ASP A 214 -9.81 -30.05 -0.61
CA ASP A 214 -8.93 -29.96 0.56
C ASP A 214 -7.50 -30.45 0.29
N GLU A 215 -7.27 -31.14 -0.83
CA GLU A 215 -5.95 -31.57 -1.31
C GLU A 215 -5.27 -30.52 -2.22
N LYS A 216 -5.88 -29.34 -2.42
CA LYS A 216 -5.36 -28.29 -3.30
C LYS A 216 -5.42 -26.90 -2.65
N THR A 217 -4.35 -26.13 -2.85
CA THR A 217 -4.23 -24.73 -2.40
C THR A 217 -3.82 -23.85 -3.58
N SER A 218 -4.37 -22.64 -3.67
CA SER A 218 -3.93 -21.61 -4.63
C SER A 218 -2.93 -20.68 -3.96
N VAL A 219 -1.87 -20.29 -4.68
CA VAL A 219 -0.86 -19.35 -4.19
C VAL A 219 -0.61 -18.28 -5.26
N THR A 220 -0.53 -17.03 -4.82
CA THR A 220 -0.08 -15.89 -5.63
C THR A 220 1.16 -15.31 -4.97
N ILE A 221 2.27 -15.22 -5.71
CA ILE A 221 3.47 -14.52 -5.29
C ILE A 221 3.62 -13.28 -6.17
N ILE A 222 3.75 -12.10 -5.56
CA ILE A 222 4.13 -10.84 -6.22
C ILE A 222 5.46 -10.41 -5.62
N LEU A 223 6.42 -10.04 -6.47
CA LEU A 223 7.72 -9.50 -6.12
C LEU A 223 7.89 -8.16 -6.84
N GLU A 224 8.25 -7.11 -6.11
CA GLU A 224 8.66 -5.83 -6.68
C GLU A 224 10.13 -5.63 -6.31
N GLU A 225 11.01 -5.51 -7.31
CA GLU A 225 12.44 -5.31 -7.08
C GLU A 225 12.67 -3.96 -6.39
N ALA A 226 13.30 -4.00 -5.22
CA ALA A 226 13.55 -2.80 -4.43
C ALA A 226 14.55 -1.90 -5.15
N MET A 227 14.35 -0.58 -5.07
CA MET A 227 15.31 0.36 -5.61
C MET A 227 16.64 0.24 -4.83
N SER A 228 17.78 0.41 -5.52
CA SER A 228 19.07 0.53 -4.83
C SER A 228 19.12 1.85 -4.05
N ALA A 229 19.65 1.84 -2.83
CA ALA A 229 19.72 3.02 -1.97
C ALA A 229 20.31 4.27 -2.67
N ASP A 230 21.42 4.12 -3.41
CA ASP A 230 22.04 5.18 -4.23
C ASP A 230 21.08 5.82 -5.25
N ALA A 231 20.12 5.06 -5.78
CA ALA A 231 19.15 5.53 -6.78
C ALA A 231 17.93 6.17 -6.13
N ALA A 232 17.41 5.60 -5.04
CA ALA A 232 16.34 6.22 -4.25
C ALA A 232 16.81 7.57 -3.69
N LEU A 233 18.04 7.63 -3.18
CA LEU A 233 18.71 8.86 -2.77
C LEU A 233 18.78 9.88 -3.93
N ALA A 234 19.16 9.44 -5.13
CA ALA A 234 19.28 10.33 -6.30
C ALA A 234 17.95 10.89 -6.82
N GLU A 235 16.80 10.25 -6.55
CA GLU A 235 15.47 10.82 -6.86
C GLU A 235 14.98 11.80 -5.78
N LEU A 236 15.53 11.73 -4.56
CA LEU A 236 15.20 12.63 -3.43
C LEU A 236 15.99 13.94 -3.42
N ASP A 237 17.13 14.03 -4.13
CA ASP A 237 18.00 15.23 -4.10
C ASP A 237 17.47 16.36 -4.99
N VAL A 238 16.45 17.06 -4.49
CA VAL A 238 15.68 18.06 -5.28
C VAL A 238 15.78 19.50 -4.75
N TYR A 239 16.41 19.72 -3.59
CA TYR A 239 16.72 21.05 -3.05
C TYR A 239 18.23 21.35 -3.06
N ASN A 240 18.57 22.61 -2.82
CA ASN A 240 19.95 23.06 -2.58
C ASN A 240 19.96 23.72 -1.20
N LEU A 241 21.13 23.80 -0.55
CA LEU A 241 21.28 24.50 0.73
C LEU A 241 20.68 25.92 0.70
N PRO A 242 19.91 26.33 1.73
CA PRO A 242 19.23 27.61 1.75
C PRO A 242 20.23 28.77 1.97
N THR A 243 19.97 29.93 1.37
CA THR A 243 21.00 30.99 1.26
C THR A 243 21.49 31.51 2.61
N GLY A 244 22.77 31.23 2.91
CA GLY A 244 23.46 31.61 4.14
C GLY A 244 23.46 30.54 5.23
N TYR A 245 23.02 29.31 4.93
CA TYR A 245 23.21 28.14 5.80
C TYR A 245 24.70 28.00 6.22
N PRO A 246 25.00 27.70 7.48
CA PRO A 246 26.36 27.71 8.02
C PRO A 246 27.11 26.39 7.76
N GLU A 247 27.32 26.03 6.48
CA GLU A 247 27.93 24.76 6.05
C GLU A 247 29.32 24.49 6.68
N ASP A 248 30.13 25.54 6.89
CA ASP A 248 31.44 25.47 7.57
C ASP A 248 31.35 25.10 9.09
N LEU A 249 30.15 25.15 9.69
CA LEU A 249 29.90 24.94 11.13
C LEU A 249 28.92 23.79 11.42
N PHE A 250 28.02 23.52 10.47
CA PHE A 250 27.08 22.41 10.45
C PHE A 250 27.13 21.78 9.05
N PRO A 251 28.15 20.97 8.74
CA PRO A 251 28.22 20.28 7.46
C PRO A 251 27.12 19.22 7.36
N ILE A 252 26.78 18.83 6.13
CA ILE A 252 25.99 17.62 5.86
C ILE A 252 26.97 16.46 5.62
N ILE A 253 26.63 15.27 6.10
CA ILE A 253 27.38 14.03 5.84
C ILE A 253 27.46 13.74 4.32
N ASP A 254 28.45 12.99 3.83
CA ASP A 254 28.48 12.62 2.40
C ASP A 254 27.41 11.58 2.04
N ASN A 255 27.18 11.36 0.74
CA ASN A 255 26.11 10.46 0.25
C ASN A 255 24.73 10.84 0.82
N HIS A 256 24.37 12.12 0.68
CA HIS A 256 23.09 12.68 1.10
C HIS A 256 22.22 13.12 -0.09
N ALA A 257 20.95 13.37 0.20
CA ALA A 257 19.99 14.05 -0.65
C ALA A 257 19.19 15.06 0.18
N ILE A 258 18.99 16.27 -0.33
CA ILE A 258 18.18 17.29 0.37
C ILE A 258 16.75 17.25 -0.18
N SER A 259 15.85 16.57 0.53
CA SER A 259 14.42 16.44 0.16
C SER A 259 13.62 17.71 0.43
N HIS A 260 14.03 18.52 1.41
CA HIS A 260 13.48 19.84 1.68
C HIS A 260 14.51 20.77 2.33
N SER A 261 14.38 22.07 2.08
CA SER A 261 15.13 23.07 2.83
C SER A 261 14.42 24.42 2.90
N THR A 262 14.50 25.08 4.05
CA THR A 262 14.01 26.44 4.23
C THR A 262 14.94 27.29 5.10
N LYS A 263 14.73 28.60 5.00
CA LYS A 263 15.24 29.60 5.92
C LYS A 263 14.10 30.50 6.33
N SER A 264 13.94 30.73 7.63
CA SER A 264 13.06 31.74 8.19
C SER A 264 13.89 32.83 8.88
N VAL A 265 13.32 34.04 8.95
CA VAL A 265 13.91 35.16 9.71
C VAL A 265 12.78 35.87 10.44
N TYR A 266 12.77 35.76 11.76
CA TYR A 266 11.89 36.52 12.66
C TYR A 266 12.64 37.75 13.17
N ARG A 267 11.93 38.87 13.33
CA ARG A 267 12.49 40.13 13.85
C ARG A 267 11.47 40.83 14.74
N ASP A 268 11.89 41.24 15.93
CA ASP A 268 11.13 42.15 16.80
C ASP A 268 11.90 43.48 17.04
N GLU A 269 11.48 44.29 18.01
CA GLU A 269 12.11 45.59 18.31
C GLU A 269 13.51 45.46 18.97
N THR A 270 13.92 44.25 19.33
CA THR A 270 15.11 43.93 20.16
C THR A 270 15.99 42.81 19.59
N THR A 271 15.40 41.82 18.91
CA THR A 271 16.11 40.64 18.40
C THR A 271 15.84 40.38 16.92
N GLU A 272 16.83 39.78 16.25
CA GLU A 272 16.68 39.09 14.98
C GLU A 272 17.04 37.61 15.19
N GLN A 273 16.10 36.73 14.87
CA GLN A 273 16.26 35.28 14.91
C GLN A 273 16.24 34.75 13.48
N THR A 274 17.29 34.04 13.09
CA THR A 274 17.36 33.31 11.82
C THR A 274 17.32 31.83 12.10
N SER A 275 16.39 31.10 11.48
CA SER A 275 16.33 29.64 11.57
C SER A 275 16.50 28.99 10.21
N TYR A 276 17.13 27.83 10.20
CA TYR A 276 17.26 26.95 9.05
C TYR A 276 16.64 25.60 9.40
N HIS A 277 15.91 25.02 8.47
CA HIS A 277 15.34 23.68 8.58
C HIS A 277 15.68 22.91 7.31
N LEU A 278 16.31 21.76 7.45
CA LEU A 278 16.62 20.83 6.37
C LEU A 278 15.96 19.49 6.64
N GLU A 279 15.43 18.87 5.59
CA GLU A 279 15.06 17.45 5.55
C GLU A 279 16.08 16.74 4.64
N ILE A 280 16.74 15.71 5.16
CA ILE A 280 17.89 15.07 4.52
C ILE A 280 17.73 13.56 4.55
N TYR A 281 17.99 12.90 3.42
CA TYR A 281 18.15 11.45 3.35
C TYR A 281 19.63 11.08 3.16
N THR A 282 20.05 9.90 3.62
CA THR A 282 21.40 9.35 3.39
C THR A 282 21.42 7.82 3.39
N THR A 283 22.45 7.24 2.76
CA THR A 283 22.77 5.80 2.83
C THR A 283 23.56 5.41 4.09
N HIS A 284 24.03 6.37 4.89
CA HIS A 284 24.73 6.11 6.15
C HIS A 284 23.77 5.62 7.25
N THR A 285 24.28 4.84 8.19
CA THR A 285 23.49 4.33 9.34
C THR A 285 23.27 5.38 10.43
N LEU A 286 22.28 5.16 11.31
CA LEU A 286 22.01 6.06 12.45
C LEU A 286 23.26 6.31 13.30
N ASP A 287 24.04 5.26 13.58
CA ASP A 287 25.29 5.35 14.34
C ASP A 287 26.35 6.22 13.63
N GLU A 288 26.43 6.15 12.29
CA GLU A 288 27.35 6.96 11.49
C GLU A 288 26.92 8.43 11.42
N VAL A 289 25.62 8.71 11.25
CA VAL A 289 25.08 10.08 11.26
C VAL A 289 25.26 10.73 12.64
N LEU A 290 24.98 10.01 13.73
CA LEU A 290 25.18 10.51 15.08
C LEU A 290 26.67 10.78 15.37
N ALA A 291 27.55 9.81 15.09
CA ALA A 291 28.99 9.96 15.31
C ALA A 291 29.60 11.09 14.47
N PHE A 292 29.11 11.31 13.25
CA PHE A 292 29.51 12.46 12.42
C PHE A 292 29.16 13.79 13.10
N TYR A 293 27.92 13.95 13.60
CA TYR A 293 27.53 15.18 14.27
C TYR A 293 28.20 15.36 15.65
N GLU A 294 28.49 14.29 16.40
CA GLU A 294 29.35 14.37 17.59
C GLU A 294 30.78 14.85 17.25
N GLU A 295 31.38 14.39 16.14
CA GLU A 295 32.74 14.79 15.75
C GLU A 295 32.82 16.25 15.24
N VAL A 296 31.90 16.68 14.37
CA VAL A 296 32.00 18.02 13.73
C VAL A 296 31.54 19.17 14.63
N LEU A 297 30.63 18.94 15.58
CA LEU A 297 30.11 19.99 16.48
C LEU A 297 31.01 20.22 17.71
N GLY A 298 31.68 19.18 18.21
CA GLY A 298 32.72 19.28 19.24
C GLY A 298 32.20 19.69 20.63
N ASP A 299 32.55 20.90 21.09
CA ASP A 299 32.20 21.40 22.42
C ASP A 299 30.72 21.87 22.47
N ILE A 300 29.80 20.91 22.72
CA ILE A 300 28.36 21.16 22.84
C ILE A 300 27.98 21.55 24.28
N SER A 301 27.11 22.55 24.42
CA SER A 301 26.51 22.98 25.69
C SER A 301 25.01 22.65 25.75
N ASP A 302 24.48 22.43 26.96
CA ASP A 302 23.07 22.08 27.24
C ASP A 302 22.52 20.93 26.37
N MET A 303 23.37 19.94 26.11
CA MET A 303 23.11 18.76 25.29
C MET A 303 22.02 17.84 25.88
N ASP A 304 21.07 17.41 25.03
CA ASP A 304 20.21 16.25 25.27
C ASP A 304 20.41 15.23 24.13
N LEU A 305 20.26 13.94 24.45
CA LEU A 305 20.45 12.84 23.51
C LEU A 305 19.56 11.64 23.91
N MET A 306 18.66 11.26 23.01
CA MET A 306 17.83 10.06 23.13
C MET A 306 18.02 9.17 21.91
N THR A 307 18.20 7.86 22.13
CA THR A 307 18.51 6.89 21.07
C THR A 307 17.71 5.61 21.27
N ASP A 308 17.14 5.04 20.21
CA ASP A 308 16.60 3.68 20.19
C ASP A 308 17.08 2.89 18.95
N GLU A 309 16.43 1.76 18.65
CA GLU A 309 16.84 0.86 17.56
C GLU A 309 16.48 1.39 16.15
N ILE A 310 15.60 2.39 16.07
CA ILE A 310 15.06 2.92 14.81
C ILE A 310 15.22 4.44 14.65
N SER A 311 15.63 5.16 15.70
CA SER A 311 15.69 6.63 15.72
C SER A 311 16.66 7.21 16.75
N PHE A 312 17.01 8.49 16.58
CA PHE A 312 17.58 9.33 17.64
C PHE A 312 17.05 10.78 17.59
N ASP A 313 17.12 11.46 18.74
CA ASP A 313 16.95 12.92 18.92
C ASP A 313 18.23 13.43 19.61
N PHE A 314 18.91 14.38 18.98
CA PHE A 314 20.19 14.94 19.42
C PHE A 314 20.15 16.46 19.30
N SER A 315 20.18 17.16 20.43
CA SER A 315 19.97 18.60 20.50
C SER A 315 20.90 19.27 21.51
N GLY A 316 21.07 20.59 21.38
CA GLY A 316 21.92 21.39 22.27
C GLY A 316 22.29 22.75 21.68
N HIS A 317 23.35 23.36 22.19
CA HIS A 317 23.90 24.61 21.68
C HIS A 317 25.38 24.45 21.30
N ALA A 318 25.70 24.71 20.03
CA ALA A 318 27.03 24.60 19.45
C ALA A 318 27.28 25.69 18.38
N ASN A 319 28.52 26.13 18.20
CA ASN A 319 28.92 27.13 17.19
C ASN A 319 28.12 28.46 17.20
N GLY A 320 27.42 28.77 18.29
CA GLY A 320 26.55 29.95 18.42
C GLY A 320 25.10 29.75 17.97
N TYR A 321 24.71 28.52 17.64
CA TYR A 321 23.37 28.10 17.26
C TYR A 321 22.80 27.14 18.31
N ASP A 322 21.50 27.27 18.59
CA ASP A 322 20.73 26.16 19.14
C ASP A 322 20.44 25.19 17.99
N PHE A 323 20.57 23.88 18.21
CA PHE A 323 20.35 22.86 17.19
C PHE A 323 19.48 21.70 17.70
N ASP A 324 18.77 21.08 16.77
CA ASP A 324 17.91 19.90 16.96
C ASP A 324 18.06 19.01 15.72
N ILE A 325 18.60 17.79 15.91
CA ILE A 325 18.82 16.79 14.85
C ILE A 325 18.06 15.54 15.23
N ARG A 326 17.11 15.14 14.38
CA ARG A 326 16.29 13.94 14.60
C ARG A 326 16.39 13.02 13.41
N ALA A 327 16.76 11.77 13.63
CA ALA A 327 16.92 10.78 12.57
C ALA A 327 16.05 9.56 12.81
N ASN A 328 15.56 8.96 11.72
CA ASN A 328 14.89 7.66 11.75
C ASN A 328 15.18 6.85 10.47
N LYS A 329 15.04 5.53 10.57
CA LYS A 329 14.99 4.65 9.39
C LYS A 329 13.72 4.91 8.60
N GLU A 330 13.82 4.94 7.28
CA GLU A 330 12.69 4.96 6.34
C GLU A 330 12.91 3.98 5.20
N VAL A 331 11.82 3.61 4.53
CA VAL A 331 11.84 2.78 3.32
C VAL A 331 11.23 3.56 2.18
N VAL A 332 12.02 3.86 1.15
CA VAL A 332 11.62 4.60 -0.06
C VAL A 332 11.76 3.66 -1.25
N ASP A 333 10.63 3.31 -1.88
CA ASP A 333 10.56 2.36 -3.01
C ASP A 333 11.35 1.04 -2.77
N GLY A 334 11.19 0.49 -1.56
CA GLY A 334 11.86 -0.71 -1.08
C GLY A 334 13.30 -0.53 -0.59
N ALA A 335 13.91 0.65 -0.77
CA ALA A 335 15.26 0.96 -0.28
C ALA A 335 15.21 1.44 1.18
N GLU A 336 15.96 0.81 2.08
CA GLU A 336 16.19 1.35 3.43
C GLU A 336 17.19 2.52 3.36
N LEU A 337 16.78 3.68 3.89
CA LEU A 337 17.56 4.91 4.00
C LEU A 337 17.44 5.45 5.43
N ILE A 338 18.37 6.31 5.84
CA ILE A 338 18.19 7.16 7.02
C ILE A 338 17.67 8.52 6.59
N TYR A 339 16.49 8.86 7.08
CA TYR A 339 15.95 10.21 7.08
C TYR A 339 16.44 10.95 8.31
N TYR A 340 16.76 12.24 8.19
CA TYR A 340 16.90 13.11 9.35
C TYR A 340 16.52 14.57 9.07
N THR A 341 15.94 15.23 10.06
CA THR A 341 15.80 16.69 10.10
C THR A 341 17.01 17.32 10.77
N LEU A 342 17.42 18.48 10.27
CA LEU A 342 18.42 19.33 10.91
C LEU A 342 17.85 20.75 11.03
N ASP A 343 17.52 21.13 12.26
CA ASP A 343 17.00 22.44 12.64
C ASP A 343 18.10 23.24 13.36
N LEU A 344 18.37 24.45 12.87
CA LEU A 344 19.33 25.40 13.46
C LEU A 344 18.64 26.73 13.75
N GLN A 345 18.91 27.29 14.94
CA GLN A 345 18.40 28.60 15.36
C GLN A 345 19.56 29.50 15.81
N TYR A 346 19.71 30.65 15.15
CA TYR A 346 20.63 31.72 15.55
C TYR A 346 19.84 32.94 16.01
N THR A 347 20.18 33.50 17.17
CA THR A 347 19.57 34.73 17.70
C THR A 347 20.63 35.81 17.92
N SER A 348 20.37 37.01 17.42
CA SER A 348 21.23 38.20 17.58
C SER A 348 20.46 39.41 18.09
N ASP A 349 21.11 40.21 18.94
CA ASP A 349 20.65 41.55 19.31
C ASP A 349 20.67 42.50 18.09
N ASN A 350 19.67 43.38 17.95
CA ASN A 350 19.53 44.38 16.87
C ASN A 350 20.35 45.68 17.10
#